data_AF-A0A1F8SC46-F1
#
_entry.id   AF-A0A1F8SC46-F1
#
_cell.length_a   1.000
_cell.length_b   1.000
_cell.length_c   1.000
_cell.angle_alpha   90.00
_cell.angle_beta   90.00
_cell.angle_gamma   90.00
#
_symmetry.space_group_name_H-M   'P 1'
#
loop_
_entity.id
_entity.type
_entity.pdbx_description
1 polymer ?
#
loop_
_entity_poly.entity_id
_entity_poly.type
_entity_poly.pdbx_seq_one_letter_code
_entity_poly.pdbx_strand_id
1 'polypeptide(L)'
;MSSWLAMAAGPHAIEVGWTSAALGAASLSVDGVLRQTLSAIDTSAARAESVRLGAIAGLGAGVSGPFAFDRFVSTRGSTIGR
;
A
#
# COMPACT_ATOMS: atom_id res chain seq x y z
N MET A 1 16.91 -0.32 -5.65
CA MET A 1 16.13 0.40 -6.68
C MET A 1 14.67 0.01 -6.49
N SER A 2 13.74 0.96 -6.42
CA SER A 2 12.31 0.67 -6.30
C SER A 2 11.76 0.20 -7.65
N SER A 3 11.22 -1.02 -7.71
CA SER A 3 10.49 -1.51 -8.88
C SER A 3 9.07 -0.92 -8.88
N TRP A 4 8.81 -0.01 -9.83
CA TRP A 4 7.47 0.54 -10.01
C TRP A 4 6.56 -0.44 -10.75
N LEU A 5 5.32 -0.60 -10.27
CA LEU A 5 4.29 -1.37 -10.96
C LEU A 5 3.54 -0.46 -11.93
N ALA A 6 3.49 -0.82 -13.21
CA ALA A 6 2.61 -0.18 -14.16
C ALA A 6 1.16 -0.63 -13.95
N MET A 7 0.23 0.32 -13.87
CA MET A 7 -1.21 0.06 -13.77
C MET A 7 -1.92 0.57 -15.02
N ALA A 8 -2.98 -0.13 -15.42
CA ALA A 8 -3.85 0.34 -16.49
C ALA A 8 -4.70 1.53 -16.00
N ALA A 9 -5.39 2.20 -16.94
CA ALA A 9 -6.41 3.16 -16.56
C ALA A 9 -7.63 2.42 -15.98
N GLY A 10 -8.15 2.89 -14.85
CA GLY A 10 -9.33 2.32 -14.20
C GLY A 10 -9.22 2.27 -12.67
N PRO A 11 -10.26 1.79 -11.99
CA PRO A 11 -10.21 1.54 -10.56
C PRO A 11 -9.32 0.32 -10.26
N HIS A 12 -8.52 0.43 -9.20
CA HIS A 12 -7.65 -0.65 -8.71
C HIS A 12 -7.80 -0.82 -7.21
N ALA A 13 -7.82 -2.07 -6.76
CA ALA A 13 -7.79 -2.38 -5.33
C ALA A 13 -6.33 -2.45 -4.85
N ILE A 14 -5.97 -1.64 -3.87
CA ILE A 14 -4.62 -1.62 -3.29
C ILE A 14 -4.71 -2.05 -1.83
N GLU A 15 -3.97 -3.10 -1.48
CA GLU A 15 -3.88 -3.62 -0.11
C GLU A 15 -2.43 -3.58 0.37
N VAL A 16 -2.22 -3.05 1.58
CA VAL A 16 -0.93 -3.01 2.26
C VAL A 16 -1.03 -3.82 3.55
N GLY A 17 -0.17 -4.83 3.69
CA GLY A 17 -0.02 -5.60 4.92
C GLY A 17 1.14 -5.08 5.75
N TRP A 18 0.97 -5.06 7.08
CA TRP A 18 2.01 -4.70 8.03
C TRP A 18 2.00 -5.61 9.25
N THR A 19 3.16 -6.13 9.62
CA THR A 19 3.38 -6.85 10.88
C THR A 19 4.54 -6.20 11.63
N SER A 20 4.28 -5.76 12.86
CA SER A 20 5.29 -5.25 13.79
C SER A 20 5.83 -6.41 14.64
N ALA A 21 7.07 -6.82 14.41
CA ALA A 21 7.75 -7.90 15.12
C ALA A 21 9.27 -7.83 14.90
N ALA A 22 10.05 -8.58 15.70
CA ALA A 22 11.50 -8.72 15.48
C ALA A 22 11.83 -9.36 14.12
N LEU A 23 10.93 -10.20 13.61
CA LEU A 23 10.93 -10.73 12.23
C LEU A 23 9.60 -10.38 11.56
N GLY A 24 9.36 -9.08 11.40
CA GLY A 24 8.15 -8.54 10.80
C GLY A 24 8.14 -8.64 9.28
N ALA A 25 7.06 -8.12 8.71
CA ALA A 25 6.83 -8.11 7.27
C ALA A 25 5.99 -6.92 6.82
N ALA A 26 6.19 -6.53 5.57
CA ALA A 26 5.31 -5.63 4.83
C ALA A 26 4.97 -6.26 3.48
N SER A 27 3.73 -6.13 3.03
CA SER A 27 3.30 -6.65 1.73
C SER A 27 2.49 -5.62 0.95
N LEU A 28 2.57 -5.73 -0.38
CA LEU A 28 1.77 -4.96 -1.31
C LEU A 28 1.02 -5.91 -2.23
N SER A 29 -0.30 -5.79 -2.27
CA SER A 29 -1.16 -6.47 -3.24
C SER A 29 -1.92 -5.45 -4.07
N VAL A 30 -2.06 -5.74 -5.37
CA VAL A 30 -2.83 -4.92 -6.32
C VAL A 30 -3.77 -5.83 -7.09
N ASP A 31 -5.06 -5.49 -7.08
CA ASP A 31 -6.16 -6.26 -7.66
C ASP A 31 -6.18 -7.71 -7.15
N GLY A 32 -5.94 -7.87 -5.84
CA GLY A 32 -5.90 -9.18 -5.19
C GLY A 32 -4.64 -10.00 -5.41
N VAL A 33 -3.69 -9.51 -6.22
CA VAL A 33 -2.44 -10.21 -6.54
C VAL A 33 -1.31 -9.66 -5.68
N LEU A 34 -0.63 -10.54 -4.92
CA LEU A 34 0.57 -10.18 -4.17
C LEU A 34 1.69 -9.77 -5.12
N ARG A 35 2.12 -8.51 -5.04
CA ARG A 35 3.16 -7.93 -5.90
C ARG A 35 4.53 -7.96 -5.24
N GLN A 36 4.56 -7.75 -3.94
CA GLN A 36 5.81 -7.71 -3.19
C GLN A 36 5.59 -8.10 -1.74
N THR A 37 6.60 -8.74 -1.16
CA THR A 37 6.74 -8.93 0.29
C THR A 37 8.15 -8.56 0.69
N LEU A 38 8.26 -7.73 1.73
CA LEU A 38 9.45 -7.56 2.53
C LEU A 38 9.27 -8.43 3.77
N SER A 39 10.16 -9.40 3.98
CA SER A 39 10.08 -10.38 5.07
C SER A 39 11.34 -10.35 5.92
N ALA A 40 11.24 -10.85 7.16
CA ALA A 40 12.36 -10.93 8.09
C ALA A 40 13.06 -9.58 8.34
N ILE A 41 12.25 -8.50 8.34
CA ILE A 41 12.69 -7.16 8.68
C ILE A 41 12.34 -6.86 10.14
N ASP A 42 13.25 -6.28 10.91
CA ASP A 42 12.94 -5.87 12.28
C ASP A 42 12.07 -4.61 12.25
N THR A 43 10.81 -4.79 12.62
CA THR A 43 9.79 -3.74 12.69
C THR A 43 9.22 -3.61 14.10
N SER A 44 9.88 -4.21 15.09
CA SER A 44 9.40 -4.30 16.47
C SER A 44 9.19 -2.94 17.13
N ALA A 45 9.96 -1.92 16.73
CA ALA A 45 9.80 -0.54 17.18
C ALA A 45 8.80 0.29 16.33
N ALA A 46 8.36 -0.23 15.18
CA ALA A 46 7.56 0.50 14.21
C ALA A 46 6.07 0.11 14.29
N ARG A 47 5.22 1.07 14.64
CA ARG A 47 3.77 0.91 14.73
C ARG A 47 3.08 1.58 13.54
N ALA A 48 2.03 0.94 13.03
CA ALA A 48 1.14 1.58 12.07
C ALA A 48 0.17 2.50 12.84
N GLU A 49 0.42 3.81 12.79
CA GLU A 49 -0.37 4.80 13.54
C GLU A 49 -1.39 5.54 12.66
N SER A 50 -1.04 5.77 11.39
CA SER A 50 -1.90 6.48 10.44
C SER A 50 -1.69 5.96 9.03
N VAL A 51 -2.73 6.13 8.20
CA VAL A 51 -2.68 5.94 6.75
C VAL A 51 -2.98 7.28 6.11
N ARG A 52 -2.17 7.67 5.12
CA ARG A 52 -2.36 8.89 4.36
C ARG A 52 -2.58 8.52 2.90
N LEU A 53 -3.72 8.95 2.37
CA LEU A 53 -4.13 8.72 0.98
C LEU A 53 -4.15 10.05 0.25
N GLY A 54 -3.51 10.10 -0.92
CA GLY A 54 -3.48 11.30 -1.75
C GLY A 54 -2.37 11.24 -2.79
N ALA A 55 -2.32 12.28 -3.61
CA ALA A 55 -1.16 12.50 -4.46
C ALA A 55 0.10 12.72 -3.60
N ILE A 56 1.18 12.04 -3.95
CA ILE A 56 2.48 12.25 -3.32
C ILE A 56 3.15 13.52 -3.87
N ALA A 57 4.12 14.05 -3.13
CA ALA A 57 4.95 15.15 -3.61
C ALA A 57 5.73 14.74 -4.89
N GLY A 58 6.07 15.72 -5.72
CA GLY A 58 6.86 15.49 -6.94
C GLY A 58 6.04 15.17 -8.20
N LEU A 59 4.73 15.49 -8.20
CA LEU A 59 3.97 15.53 -9.45
C LEU A 59 4.61 16.54 -10.42
N GLY A 60 4.70 16.17 -11.70
CA GLY A 60 5.23 17.03 -12.75
C GLY A 60 4.43 18.33 -12.89
N ALA A 61 5.08 19.41 -13.30
CA ALA A 61 4.40 20.68 -13.57
C ALA A 61 3.26 20.48 -14.59
N GLY A 62 2.08 21.02 -14.28
CA GLY A 62 0.88 20.89 -15.13
C GLY A 62 0.07 19.61 -14.93
N VAL A 63 0.52 18.66 -14.10
CA VAL A 63 -0.27 17.47 -13.76
C VAL A 63 -1.42 17.88 -12.82
N SER A 64 -2.64 17.79 -13.31
CA SER A 64 -3.87 18.05 -12.56
C SER A 64 -5.00 17.16 -13.06
N GLY A 65 -5.96 16.87 -12.19
CA GLY A 65 -7.09 16.02 -12.52
C GLY A 65 -7.79 15.46 -11.27
N PRO A 66 -8.98 14.88 -11.43
CA PRO A 66 -9.67 14.23 -10.33
C PRO A 66 -8.94 12.95 -9.91
N PHE A 67 -8.87 12.72 -8.60
CA PHE A 67 -8.38 11.48 -8.03
C PHE A 67 -9.33 11.04 -6.93
N ALA A 68 -9.84 9.81 -7.04
CA ALA A 68 -10.89 9.30 -6.19
C ALA A 68 -10.41 8.08 -5.41
N PHE A 69 -10.83 8.00 -4.15
CA PHE A 69 -10.73 6.82 -3.33
C PHE A 69 -12.14 6.38 -2.97
N ASP A 70 -12.37 5.09 -2.99
CA ASP A 70 -13.60 4.49 -2.50
C ASP A 70 -13.27 3.30 -1.59
N ARG A 71 -14.16 3.02 -0.64
CA ARG A 71 -14.15 1.84 0.22
C ARG A 71 -12.83 1.62 0.98
N PHE A 72 -12.43 2.58 1.82
CA PHE A 72 -11.32 2.38 2.76
C PHE A 72 -11.69 1.40 3.87
N VAL A 73 -10.87 0.36 4.05
CA VAL A 73 -11.01 -0.64 5.12
C VAL A 73 -9.67 -0.80 5.83
N SER A 74 -9.71 -0.90 7.16
CA SER A 74 -8.55 -1.22 7.99
C SER A 74 -8.95 -2.26 9.02
N THR A 75 -8.14 -3.30 9.15
CA THR A 75 -8.43 -4.48 9.98
C THR A 75 -7.16 -5.04 10.59
N ARG A 76 -7.32 -5.86 11.63
CA ARG A 76 -6.25 -6.68 12.22
C ARG A 76 -6.58 -8.15 11.97
N GLY A 77 -5.64 -8.89 11.39
CA GLY A 77 -5.69 -10.36 11.32
C GLY A 77 -6.51 -10.96 10.17
N SER A 78 -7.07 -10.17 9.27
CA SER A 78 -7.76 -10.66 8.06
C SER A 78 -7.21 -9.97 6.82
N THR A 79 -6.90 -10.72 5.75
CA THR A 79 -6.78 -10.15 4.41
C THR A 79 -8.09 -9.45 4.07
N ILE A 80 -8.04 -8.19 3.63
CA ILE A 80 -9.27 -7.41 3.40
C ILE A 80 -10.05 -8.00 2.21
N GLY A 81 -9.31 -8.55 1.24
CA GLY A 81 -9.89 -9.27 0.12
C GLY A 81 -10.02 -8.37 -1.10
N ARG A 82 -9.33 -8.84 -2.15
CA ARG A 82 -9.50 -8.63 -3.59
C ARG A 82 -10.87 -8.10 -4.06
#